data_AF-A0A1L5KFK4-F1
#
_entry.id   AF-A0A1L5KFK4-F1
#
_cell.length_a   1.000
_cell.length_b   1.000
_cell.length_c   1.000
_cell.angle_alpha   90.00
_cell.angle_beta   90.00
_cell.angle_gamma   90.00
#
_symmetry.space_group_name_H-M   'P 1'
#
loop_
_entity.id
_entity.type
_entity.pdbx_description
1 polymer ?
#
loop_
_entity_poly.entity_id
_entity_poly.type
_entity_poly.pdbx_seq_one_letter_code
_entity_poly.pdbx_strand_id
1 'polypeptide(L)' 'MTDKGGTGMNLIAAVDKNWGIGLKNKLLVSIPDDMKFFRQTT' A
#
# COMPACT_ATOMS: atom_id res chain seq x y z
N MET A 1 -24.91 -1.59 -21.52
CA MET A 1 -24.72 -0.34 -20.75
C MET A 1 -23.99 -0.70 -19.47
N THR A 2 -22.71 -0.45 -19.21
CA THR A 2 -21.53 -0.09 -20.00
C THR A 2 -20.48 -1.16 -19.68
N ASP A 3 -19.88 -1.77 -20.68
CA ASP A 3 -18.63 -2.52 -20.49
C ASP A 3 -17.54 -1.52 -20.08
N LYS A 4 -16.92 -1.74 -18.92
CA LYS A 4 -15.71 -1.04 -18.50
C LYS A 4 -14.76 -2.07 -17.91
N GLY A 5 -14.00 -2.73 -18.77
CA GLY A 5 -12.76 -3.41 -18.42
C GLY A 5 -11.78 -2.44 -17.76
N GLY A 6 -11.96 -2.20 -16.46
CA GLY A 6 -11.11 -1.31 -15.67
C GLY A 6 -9.79 -1.98 -15.34
N THR A 7 -8.80 -1.89 -16.24
CA THR A 7 -7.41 -2.23 -15.93
C THR A 7 -6.76 -1.05 -15.16
N GLY A 8 -7.30 -0.72 -13.99
CA GLY A 8 -6.73 0.29 -13.10
C GLY A 8 -5.60 -0.31 -12.27
N MET A 9 -4.51 0.43 -12.08
CA MET A 9 -3.44 0.03 -11.15
C MET A 9 -3.92 0.17 -9.71
N ASN A 10 -3.80 -0.90 -8.94
CA ASN A 10 -4.08 -0.87 -7.51
C ASN A 10 -2.81 -0.50 -6.74
N LEU A 11 -2.96 0.36 -5.73
CA LEU A 11 -1.87 0.82 -4.87
C LEU A 11 -2.21 0.50 -3.41
N ILE A 12 -1.22 0.02 -2.68
CA ILE A 12 -1.32 -0.28 -1.25
C ILE A 12 -0.10 0.34 -0.56
N ALA A 13 -0.32 1.11 0.51
CA ALA A 13 0.75 1.74 1.29
C ALA A 13 0.35 1.88 2.77
N ALA A 14 1.33 1.74 3.68
CA ALA A 14 1.18 2.13 5.08
C ALA A 14 1.56 3.61 5.25
N VAL A 15 0.64 4.42 5.80
CA VAL A 15 0.80 5.88 5.94
C VAL A 15 0.56 6.34 7.39
N ASP A 16 1.26 7.39 7.81
CA ASP A 16 0.92 8.10 9.05
C ASP A 16 -0.23 9.11 8.85
N LYS A 17 -0.66 9.77 9.93
CA LYS A 17 -1.71 10.80 9.90
C LYS A 17 -1.39 12.03 9.04
N ASN A 18 -0.13 12.21 8.65
CA ASN A 18 0.36 13.30 7.81
C ASN A 18 0.72 12.82 6.39
N TRP A 19 0.30 11.60 6.01
CA TRP A 19 0.57 10.98 4.71
C TRP A 19 2.05 10.66 4.43
N GLY A 20 2.89 10.55 5.46
CA GLY A 20 4.26 10.04 5.33
C GLY A 20 4.28 8.52 5.15
N ILE A 21 5.25 8.01 4.39
CA ILE A 21 5.48 6.56 4.15
C ILE A 21 6.85 6.05 4.62
N GLY A 22 7.82 6.95 4.84
CA GLY A 22 9.15 6.59 5.27
C GLY A 22 10.00 7.78 5.70
N LEU A 23 11.10 7.50 6.38
CA LEU A 23 12.09 8.48 6.83
C LEU A 23 13.50 7.86 6.76
N LYS A 24 14.47 8.60 6.22
CA LYS A 24 15.88 8.16 6.12
C LYS A 24 16.04 6.75 5.52
N ASN A 25 15.36 6.50 4.39
CA ASN A 25 15.36 5.21 3.68
C ASN A 25 14.85 4.02 4.51
N LYS A 26 13.96 4.27 5.48
CA LYS A 26 13.29 3.25 6.29
C LYS A 26 11.79 3.50 6.32
N LEU A 27 11.01 2.44 6.52
CA LEU A 27 9.57 2.55 6.82
C LEU A 27 9.36 3.34 8.11
N LEU A 28 8.26 4.10 8.21
CA LEU A 28 7.90 4.83 9.43
C LEU A 28 7.69 3.87 10.61
N VAL A 29 7.08 2.72 10.33
CA VAL A 29 6.82 1.66 11.29
C VAL A 29 6.99 0.30 10.60
N SER A 30 7.44 -0.70 11.35
CA SER A 30 7.51 -2.09 10.90
C SER A 30 6.40 -2.88 11.61
N ILE A 31 5.34 -3.20 10.88
CA ILE A 31 4.22 -4.01 11.38
C ILE A 31 4.28 -5.36 10.66
N PRO A 32 4.53 -6.49 11.37
CA PRO A 32 4.67 -7.80 10.75
C PRO A 32 3.46 -8.22 9.91
N ASP A 33 2.25 -7.82 10.32
CA ASP A 33 1.02 -8.17 9.61
C ASP A 33 0.84 -7.36 8.32
N ASP A 34 1.22 -6.07 8.27
CA ASP A 34 1.28 -5.30 7.02
C ASP A 34 2.19 -5.97 5.99
N MET A 35 3.35 -6.49 6.44
CA MET A 35 4.27 -7.21 5.56
C MET A 35 3.70 -8.53 5.04
N LYS A 36 2.86 -9.23 5.83
CA LYS A 36 2.14 -10.42 5.36
C LYS A 36 1.07 -10.03 4.34
N PHE A 37 0.31 -8.98 4.62
CA PHE A 37 -0.75 -8.47 3.77
C PHE A 37 -0.22 -8.03 2.40
N PHE A 38 0.88 -7.27 2.36
CA PHE A 38 1.52 -6.86 1.10
C PHE A 38 1.88 -8.07 0.24
N ARG A 39 2.57 -9.06 0.81
CA ARG A 39 2.96 -10.29 0.09
C ARG A 39 1.79 -11.11 -0.45
N GLN A 40 0.63 -11.03 0.19
CA GLN A 40 -0.55 -11.81 -0.22
C GLN A 40 -1.42 -11.06 -1.24
N THR A 41 -1.34 -9.73 -1.27
CA THR A 41 -2.23 -8.89 -2.08
C THR A 41 -1.56 -8.41 -3.38
N THR A 42 -0.23 -8.37 -3.42
CA THR A 42 0.58 -7.99 -4.60
C THR A 42 1.37 -9.18 -5.12
#